data_AF-A0A0L0T3I7-F1
#
_entry.id   AF-A0A0L0T3I7-F1
#
_cell.length_a   1.000
_cell.length_b   1.000
_cell.length_c   1.000
_cell.angle_alpha   90.00
_cell.angle_beta   90.00
_cell.angle_gamma   90.00
#
_symmetry.space_group_name_H-M   'P 1'
#
loop_
_entity.id
_entity.type
_entity.pdbx_description
1 polymer ?
#
loop_
_entity_poly.entity_id
_entity_poly.type
_entity_poly.pdbx_seq_one_letter_code
_entity_poly.pdbx_strand_id
1 'polypeptide(L)' 'MAEPAQVPKVWSALLPWLGEGKLKPVVFERVFNGLDEVKEALTVLGSRGSYGKVVVSLANEESGDEVRAKL' A
#
# COMPACT_ATOMS: atom_id res chain seq x y z
N MET A 1 -2.20 -9.15 23.52
CA MET A 1 -2.53 -7.71 23.47
C MET A 1 -1.24 -6.99 23.13
N ALA A 2 -1.15 -6.32 21.99
CA ALA A 2 0.06 -5.57 21.65
C ALA A 2 0.21 -4.41 22.64
N GLU A 3 1.38 -4.29 23.26
CA GLU A 3 1.72 -3.13 24.09
C GLU A 3 1.73 -1.87 23.21
N PRO A 4 0.91 -0.84 23.48
CA PRO A 4 0.83 0.35 22.62
C PRO A 4 2.19 1.04 22.38
N ALA A 5 3.10 0.97 23.34
CA ALA A 5 4.45 1.51 23.25
C ALA A 5 5.36 0.79 22.22
N GLN A 6 5.01 -0.44 21.80
CA GLN A 6 5.78 -1.17 20.79
C GLN A 6 5.53 -0.66 19.38
N VAL A 7 4.36 -0.06 19.11
CA VAL A 7 4.01 0.43 17.77
C VAL A 7 5.00 1.49 17.29
N PRO A 8 5.26 2.59 18.03
CA PRO A 8 6.27 3.56 17.61
C PRO A 8 7.67 2.95 17.47
N LYS A 9 8.06 2.07 18.40
CA LYS A 9 9.38 1.42 18.39
C LYS A 9 9.62 0.59 17.13
N VAL A 10 8.62 -0.18 16.70
CA VAL A 10 8.69 -0.99 15.47
C VAL A 10 8.76 -0.10 14.23
N TRP A 11 7.92 0.94 14.15
CA TRP A 11 7.96 1.87 13.03
C TRP A 11 9.28 2.64 12.93
N SER A 12 9.85 3.09 14.06
CA SER A 12 11.17 3.73 14.09
C SER A 12 12.29 2.85 13.55
N ALA A 13 12.16 1.52 13.66
CA ALA A 13 13.13 0.58 13.10
C ALA A 13 12.88 0.27 11.60
N LEU A 14 11.62 0.20 11.18
CA LEU A 14 11.25 -0.16 9.80
C LEU A 14 11.36 1.00 8.79
N LEU A 15 11.05 2.23 9.22
CA LEU A 15 11.05 3.40 8.33
C LEU A 15 12.43 3.69 7.70
N PRO A 16 13.56 3.61 8.42
CA PRO A 16 14.88 3.76 7.80
C PRO A 16 15.13 2.72 6.70
N TRP A 17 14.76 1.45 6.93
CA TRP A 17 14.95 0.40 5.92
C TRP A 17 14.06 0.59 4.69
N LEU A 18 12.87 1.17 4.84
CA LEU A 18 12.04 1.59 3.71
C LEU A 18 12.71 2.74 2.94
N GLY A 19 13.23 3.76 3.64
CA GLY A 19 13.94 4.89 3.03
C GLY A 19 15.25 4.50 2.33
N GLU A 20 15.95 3.50 2.85
CA GLU A 20 17.17 2.93 2.25
C GLU A 20 16.87 1.89 1.16
N GLY A 21 15.60 1.58 0.88
CA GLY A 21 15.20 0.60 -0.13
C GLY A 21 15.48 -0.87 0.23
N LYS A 22 15.88 -1.15 1.48
CA LYS A 22 16.09 -2.51 2.02
C LYS A 22 14.78 -3.27 2.18
N LEU A 23 13.67 -2.55 2.38
CA LEU A 23 12.32 -3.10 2.37
C LEU A 23 11.54 -2.52 1.19
N LYS A 24 10.84 -3.39 0.46
CA LYS A 24 9.93 -2.99 -0.61
C LYS A 24 8.55 -3.56 -0.33
N PRO A 25 7.49 -2.74 -0.26
CA PRO A 25 6.14 -3.25 -0.10
C PRO A 25 5.72 -4.01 -1.36
N VAL A 26 5.09 -5.17 -1.16
CA VAL A 26 4.47 -5.92 -2.25
C VAL A 26 3.05 -5.40 -2.41
N VAL A 27 2.83 -4.66 -3.49
CA VAL A 27 1.52 -4.09 -3.85
C VAL A 27 0.94 -4.91 -4.98
N PHE A 28 -0.34 -5.24 -4.88
CA PHE A 28 -1.05 -5.89 -5.96
C PHE A 28 -1.02 -4.99 -7.21
N GLU A 29 -0.71 -5.57 -8.37
CA GLU A 29 -0.53 -4.82 -9.63
C GLU A 29 -1.69 -3.89 -9.96
N ARG A 30 -2.94 -4.34 -9.71
CA ARG A 30 -4.12 -3.52 -9.97
C ARG A 30 -4.36 -2.52 -8.85
N VAL A 31 -4.29 -1.24 -9.21
CA VAL A 31 -4.76 -0.12 -8.39
C VAL A 31 -6.22 0.14 -8.73
N PHE A 32 -7.06 0.18 -7.71
CA PHE A 32 -8.47 0.51 -7.83
C PHE A 32 -8.64 2.03 -7.68
N ASN A 33 -9.46 2.67 -8.53
CA ASN A 33 -9.57 4.12 -8.59
C ASN A 33 -10.94 4.59 -8.12
N GLY A 34 -10.92 5.57 -7.21
CA GLY A 34 -12.11 6.12 -6.61
C GLY A 34 -12.80 5.19 -5.61
N LEU A 35 -13.78 5.74 -4.90
CA LEU A 35 -14.56 4.97 -3.92
C LEU A 35 -15.52 3.98 -4.59
N ASP A 36 -15.84 4.17 -5.85
CA ASP A 36 -16.75 3.31 -6.61
C ASP A 36 -16.17 1.90 -6.82
N GLU A 37 -14.85 1.81 -7.01
CA GLU A 37 -14.16 0.52 -7.21
C GLU A 37 -13.84 -0.23 -5.90
N VAL A 38 -14.17 0.33 -4.73
CA VAL A 38 -13.92 -0.32 -3.43
C VAL A 38 -14.61 -1.68 -3.33
N LYS A 39 -15.84 -1.79 -3.86
CA LYS A 39 -16.59 -3.06 -3.88
C LYS A 39 -15.83 -4.14 -4.64
N GLU A 40 -15.23 -3.77 -5.77
CA GLU A 40 -14.44 -4.70 -6.58
C GLU A 40 -13.13 -5.07 -5.89
N ALA A 41 -12.44 -4.08 -5.29
CA ALA A 41 -11.22 -4.29 -4.50
C ALA A 41 -11.44 -5.30 -3.36
N LEU A 42 -12.55 -5.16 -2.62
CA LEU A 42 -12.95 -6.09 -1.56
C LEU A 42 -13.31 -7.48 -2.09
N THR A 43 -13.90 -7.57 -3.28
CA THR A 43 -14.23 -8.85 -3.92
C THR A 43 -12.97 -9.62 -4.29
N VAL A 44 -11.98 -8.94 -4.89
CA VAL A 44 -10.69 -9.52 -5.26
C VAL A 44 -9.90 -9.94 -4.01
N LEU A 45 -9.91 -9.13 -2.95
CA LEU A 45 -9.29 -9.47 -1.68
C LEU A 45 -9.97 -10.70 -1.03
N GLY A 46 -11.30 -10.71 -0.98
CA GLY A 46 -12.09 -11.77 -0.35
C GLY A 46 -12.03 -13.10 -1.09
N SER A 47 -11.92 -13.08 -2.42
CA SER A 47 -11.74 -14.29 -3.24
C SER A 47 -10.34 -14.88 -3.17
N ARG A 48 -9.40 -14.22 -2.47
CA ARG A 48 -7.96 -14.51 -2.49
C ARG A 48 -7.35 -14.42 -3.90
N GLY A 49 -7.92 -13.57 -4.76
CA GLY A 49 -7.41 -13.31 -6.12
C GLY A 49 -6.30 -12.27 -6.19
N SER A 50 -5.95 -11.63 -5.07
CA SER A 50 -4.81 -10.71 -4.95
C SER A 50 -3.64 -11.31 -4.20
N TYR A 51 -2.44 -10.79 -4.45
CA TYR A 51 -1.26 -10.96 -3.60
C TYR A 51 -0.87 -9.63 -2.95
N GLY A 52 -0.12 -9.68 -1.84
CA GLY A 52 0.37 -8.47 -1.18
C GLY A 52 -0.74 -7.52 -0.71
N LYS A 53 -0.54 -6.22 -0.92
CA LYS A 53 -1.46 -5.15 -0.50
C LYS A 53 -2.33 -4.67 -1.66
N VAL A 54 -3.64 -4.74 -1.49
CA VAL A 54 -4.62 -4.06 -2.35
C VAL A 54 -4.74 -2.59 -1.94
N VAL A 55 -4.70 -1.67 -2.92
CA VAL A 55 -4.74 -0.22 -2.72
C VAL A 55 -5.86 0.38 -3.56
N VAL A 56 -6.60 1.30 -2.94
CA VAL A 56 -7.57 2.17 -3.62
C VAL A 56 -6.99 3.58 -3.64
N SER A 57 -6.85 4.15 -4.82
CA SER A 57 -6.38 5.52 -5.05
C SER A 57 -7.57 6.46 -5.17
N LEU A 58 -7.52 7.60 -4.47
CA LEU A 58 -8.50 8.68 -4.59
C LEU A 58 -8.04 9.78 -5.56
N ALA A 59 -6.85 9.65 -6.13
CA ALA A 59 -6.33 10.64 -7.08
C ALA A 59 -7.14 10.55 -8.38
N ASN A 60 -7.94 11.58 -8.64
CA ASN A 60 -8.39 11.90 -9.99
C ASN A 60 -7.16 12.41 -10.77
N GLU A 61 -6.85 11.75 -11.88
CA GLU A 61 -5.89 12.14 -12.92
C GLU A 61 -4.37 12.06 -12.63
N GLU A 62 -3.69 11.28 -13.49
CA GLU A 62 -2.30 11.35 -13.98
C GLU A 62 -1.06 11.31 -13.05
N SER A 63 -1.16 11.35 -11.73
CA SER A 63 0.08 11.49 -10.90
C SER A 63 0.81 10.19 -10.50
N GLY A 64 0.35 9.01 -10.90
CA GLY A 64 0.89 7.73 -10.41
C GLY A 64 2.26 7.32 -10.96
N ASP A 65 2.53 7.63 -12.23
CA ASP A 65 3.77 7.25 -12.91
C ASP A 65 4.89 8.29 -12.74
N GLU A 66 4.55 9.57 -12.59
CA GLU A 66 5.56 10.64 -12.41
C GLU A 66 6.30 10.57 -11.07
N VAL A 67 5.66 10.07 -10.01
CA VAL A 67 6.29 9.97 -8.68
C VAL A 67 7.30 8.81 -8.63
N ARG A 68 7.03 7.72 -9.37
CA ARG A 68 7.97 6.59 -9.48
C ARG A 68 9.20 6.92 -10.34
N ALA A 69 9.08 7.83 -11.29
CA ALA A 69 10.18 8.27 -12.15
C ALA A 69 11.09 9.34 -11.50
N LYS A 70 10.68 9.95 -10.38
CA LYS A 70 11.41 11.04 -9.69
C LYS A 70 11.96 10.65 -8.31
N LEU A 71 11.89 9.38 -7.93
CA LEU A 71 12.51 8.81 -6.72
C LEU A 71 13.76 8.01 -7.09
#